data_AF-A0AAW5X955-F1
#
_entry.id   AF-A0AAW5X955-F1
#
_cell.length_a   1.000
_cell.length_b   1.000
_cell.length_c   1.000
_cell.angle_alpha   90.00
_cell.angle_beta   90.00
_cell.angle_gamma   90.00
#
_symmetry.space_group_name_H-M   'P 1'
#
loop_
_entity.id
_entity.type
_entity.pdbx_description
1 polymer ?
#
loop_
_entity_poly.entity_id
_entity_poly.type
_entity_poly.pdbx_seq_one_letter_code
_entity_poly.pdbx_strand_id
1 'polypeptide(L)'
;MNKSEEYGVKVFNINYIIIASMISLLNSLYYANFPVMCLLAAAQIFVLIRYLIKGQDIKYLCLYIIFLSTSMESALFVGVDKFYGFKEFKIASINLGVIFILLPFLKFIINGSIQNPFKAKGYVGIFVKGVFILTPLAFFMGLFGLLLNDNNILSKITSFSMFIDASYIFILVAVETIVIYTIVKRNLKEINEIKQCLLAIIISLAITLVSSLLFENYGNRGGLPSLQVSNIIMLLVCAVLLPFYKEYNKKVKAILLLITGTILILGLIYNTNGKMVLTAMLVPIAILIIQLRRKLYRATFFTLIMGFFMIYLSLKFIVPSISSTSFLFSTKLEQASSMLLFGSGWLENMPSSPKMRIAQILNITSEYLEKPWFIFTGKGYLGTIKDNLSLFTGADEFAYSSWQLNNSLYYMMHETLNTLYLTNGIIGLVFFVLMFKIIISKFHKSPWMMVGGFWFLLFYSYSVTISIFGVTALIIGLLDLDQERLSYKKKHR
;
A
#
# COMPACT_ATOMS: atom_id res chain seq x y z
N MET A 1 33.81 -18.02 8.23
CA MET A 1 32.93 -19.10 7.75
C MET A 1 32.14 -19.60 8.93
N ASN A 2 30.81 -19.51 8.91
CA ASN A 2 29.99 -19.84 10.08
C ASN A 2 28.66 -20.48 9.65
N LYS A 3 28.47 -21.72 10.11
CA LYS A 3 27.26 -22.55 10.21
C LYS A 3 25.92 -21.86 9.95
N SER A 4 25.59 -21.59 8.68
CA SER A 4 24.24 -21.24 8.24
C SER A 4 23.74 -22.13 7.09
N GLU A 5 24.43 -23.24 6.82
CA GLU A 5 24.10 -24.15 5.72
C GLU A 5 23.20 -25.33 6.11
N GLU A 6 22.74 -25.44 7.37
CA GLU A 6 22.20 -26.73 7.84
C GLU A 6 20.70 -26.80 8.15
N TYR A 7 19.90 -25.81 7.77
CA TYR A 7 18.48 -26.04 7.46
C TYR A 7 18.09 -25.13 6.31
N GLY A 8 17.98 -25.70 5.12
CA GLY A 8 17.50 -25.02 3.92
C GLY A 8 16.04 -24.64 4.08
N VAL A 9 15.76 -23.54 4.79
CA VAL A 9 14.44 -22.92 4.81
C VAL A 9 14.11 -22.60 3.36
N LYS A 10 13.14 -23.33 2.80
CA LYS A 10 12.67 -23.12 1.43
C LYS A 10 12.22 -21.66 1.32
N VAL A 11 12.82 -20.88 0.42
CA VAL A 11 12.43 -19.47 0.23
C VAL A 11 11.08 -19.38 -0.48
N PHE A 12 10.81 -20.34 -1.36
CA PHE A 12 9.58 -20.40 -2.15
C PHE A 12 8.71 -21.57 -1.69
N ASN A 13 7.40 -21.32 -1.67
CA ASN A 13 6.39 -22.34 -1.48
C ASN A 13 5.60 -22.50 -2.78
N ILE A 14 5.84 -23.60 -3.49
CA ILE A 14 5.26 -23.87 -4.81
C ILE A 14 3.74 -23.90 -4.75
N ASN A 15 3.15 -24.43 -3.66
CA ASN A 15 1.70 -24.49 -3.52
C ASN A 15 1.09 -23.08 -3.47
N TYR A 16 1.70 -22.16 -2.73
CA TYR A 16 1.23 -20.77 -2.71
C TYR A 16 1.43 -20.07 -4.06
N ILE A 17 2.53 -20.34 -4.77
CA ILE A 17 2.76 -19.78 -6.11
C ILE A 17 1.67 -20.24 -7.07
N ILE A 18 1.37 -21.54 -7.10
CA ILE A 18 0.32 -22.10 -7.98
C ILE A 18 -1.04 -21.50 -7.63
N ILE A 19 -1.42 -21.50 -6.35
CA ILE A 19 -2.72 -20.96 -5.92
C ILE A 19 -2.83 -19.47 -6.26
N ALA A 20 -1.82 -18.66 -5.94
CA ALA A 20 -1.83 -17.23 -6.23
C ALA A 20 -1.92 -16.97 -7.73
N SER A 21 -1.08 -17.65 -8.52
CA SER A 21 -1.04 -17.47 -9.99
C SER A 21 -2.36 -17.86 -10.63
N MET A 22 -2.93 -19.00 -10.24
CA MET A 22 -4.23 -19.46 -10.77
C MET A 22 -5.34 -18.47 -10.46
N ILE A 23 -5.43 -17.97 -9.21
CA ILE A 23 -6.46 -17.03 -8.81
C ILE A 23 -6.28 -15.68 -9.49
N SER A 24 -5.04 -15.18 -9.58
CA SER A 24 -4.72 -13.92 -10.24
C SER A 24 -5.01 -13.98 -11.74
N LEU A 25 -4.71 -15.10 -12.40
CA LEU A 25 -5.07 -15.32 -13.81
C LEU A 25 -6.58 -15.41 -14.01
N LEU A 26 -7.31 -16.13 -13.16
CA LEU A 26 -8.78 -16.19 -13.23
C LEU A 26 -9.40 -14.81 -13.02
N ASN A 27 -8.95 -14.06 -12.01
CA ASN A 27 -9.40 -12.69 -11.78
C ASN A 27 -9.05 -11.75 -12.94
N SER A 28 -7.95 -11.99 -13.66
CA SER A 28 -7.55 -11.16 -14.81
C SER A 28 -8.29 -11.52 -16.08
N LEU A 29 -8.52 -12.80 -16.37
CA LEU A 29 -9.11 -13.25 -17.64
C LEU A 29 -10.64 -13.35 -17.58
N TYR A 30 -11.22 -13.60 -16.40
CA TYR A 30 -12.65 -13.88 -16.23
C TYR A 30 -13.36 -12.87 -15.33
N TYR A 31 -12.79 -11.67 -15.08
CA TYR A 31 -13.39 -10.67 -14.18
C TYR A 31 -14.86 -10.34 -14.49
N ALA A 32 -15.29 -10.38 -15.75
CA ALA A 32 -16.68 -10.10 -16.15
C ALA A 32 -17.58 -11.34 -16.17
N ASN A 33 -17.02 -12.55 -16.05
CA ASN A 33 -17.78 -13.81 -16.14
C ASN A 33 -18.35 -14.20 -14.77
N PHE A 34 -19.62 -13.87 -14.53
CA PHE A 34 -20.26 -14.13 -13.23
C PHE A 34 -20.22 -15.59 -12.79
N PRO A 35 -20.59 -16.61 -13.59
CA PRO A 35 -20.54 -18.01 -13.16
C PRO A 35 -19.15 -18.48 -12.71
N VAL A 36 -18.11 -18.17 -13.51
CA VAL A 36 -16.72 -18.57 -13.19
C VAL A 36 -16.26 -17.90 -11.90
N MET A 37 -16.51 -16.60 -11.77
CA MET A 37 -16.10 -15.84 -10.59
C MET A 37 -16.87 -16.20 -9.34
N CYS A 38 -18.17 -16.54 -9.46
CA CYS A 38 -18.99 -17.01 -8.36
C CYS A 38 -18.49 -18.37 -7.84
N LEU A 39 -18.17 -19.31 -8.74
CA LEU A 39 -17.60 -20.60 -8.36
C LEU A 39 -16.23 -20.43 -7.70
N LEU A 40 -15.38 -19.54 -8.23
CA LEU A 40 -14.10 -19.21 -7.63
C LEU A 40 -14.26 -18.63 -6.23
N ALA A 41 -15.17 -17.68 -6.04
CA ALA A 41 -15.46 -17.08 -4.74
C ALA A 41 -16.02 -18.10 -3.74
N ALA A 42 -16.91 -18.99 -4.17
CA ALA A 42 -17.43 -20.08 -3.35
C ALA A 42 -16.32 -21.04 -2.89
N ALA A 43 -15.41 -21.41 -3.79
CA ALA A 43 -14.24 -22.22 -3.45
C ALA A 43 -13.32 -21.52 -2.45
N GLN A 44 -13.03 -20.22 -2.66
CA GLN A 44 -12.23 -19.40 -1.74
C GLN A 44 -12.87 -19.32 -0.35
N ILE A 45 -14.19 -19.07 -0.28
CA ILE A 45 -14.99 -19.07 0.96
C ILE A 45 -14.83 -20.40 1.69
N PHE A 46 -15.08 -21.52 1.00
CA PHE A 46 -15.02 -22.86 1.58
C PHE A 46 -13.64 -23.16 2.17
N VAL A 47 -12.58 -22.82 1.42
CA VAL A 47 -11.20 -23.02 1.86
C VAL A 47 -10.87 -22.18 3.11
N LEU A 48 -11.27 -20.91 3.14
CA LEU A 48 -11.06 -20.04 4.30
C LEU A 48 -11.82 -20.55 5.52
N ILE A 49 -13.10 -20.90 5.39
CA ILE A 49 -13.90 -21.46 6.50
C ILE A 49 -13.26 -22.73 7.04
N ARG A 50 -12.82 -23.65 6.15
CA ARG A 50 -12.15 -24.89 6.54
C ARG A 50 -10.90 -24.63 7.39
N TYR A 51 -10.02 -23.69 6.99
CA TYR A 51 -8.81 -23.38 7.76
C TYR A 51 -9.12 -22.65 9.07
N LEU A 52 -10.14 -21.79 9.09
CA LEU A 52 -10.60 -21.11 10.30
C LEU A 52 -11.08 -22.10 11.36
N ILE A 53 -11.93 -23.06 10.97
CA ILE A 53 -12.49 -24.12 11.83
C ILE A 53 -11.38 -25.03 12.35
N LYS A 54 -10.42 -25.42 11.49
CA LYS A 54 -9.26 -26.25 11.90
C LYS A 54 -8.24 -25.52 12.77
N GLY A 55 -8.42 -24.23 13.05
CA GLY A 55 -7.47 -23.44 13.85
C GLY A 55 -6.12 -23.20 13.18
N GLN A 56 -6.03 -23.37 11.85
CA GLN A 56 -4.79 -23.19 11.10
C GLN A 56 -4.66 -21.72 10.68
N ASP A 57 -4.46 -20.85 11.67
CA ASP A 57 -4.56 -19.39 11.52
C ASP A 57 -3.53 -18.82 10.52
N ILE A 58 -2.33 -19.41 10.40
CA ILE A 58 -1.30 -18.97 9.44
C ILE A 58 -1.72 -19.27 8.00
N LYS A 59 -2.18 -20.49 7.72
CA LYS A 59 -2.66 -20.87 6.37
C LYS A 59 -3.90 -20.07 5.98
N TYR A 60 -4.79 -19.85 6.95
CA TYR A 60 -5.94 -18.97 6.78
C TYR A 60 -5.49 -17.58 6.32
N LEU A 61 -4.56 -16.96 7.08
CA LEU A 61 -4.06 -15.63 6.78
C LEU A 61 -3.37 -15.58 5.41
N CYS A 62 -2.51 -16.55 5.10
CA CYS A 62 -1.83 -16.62 3.81
C CYS A 62 -2.81 -16.65 2.63
N LEU A 63 -3.82 -17.53 2.69
CA LEU A 63 -4.81 -17.64 1.61
C LEU A 63 -5.71 -16.42 1.54
N TYR A 64 -6.10 -15.84 2.67
CA TYR A 64 -6.86 -14.60 2.72
C TYR A 64 -6.09 -13.45 2.04
N ILE A 65 -4.79 -13.28 2.37
CA ILE A 65 -3.94 -12.26 1.73
C ILE A 65 -3.86 -12.52 0.23
N ILE A 66 -3.66 -13.76 -0.22
CA ILE A 66 -3.62 -14.10 -1.66
C ILE A 66 -4.93 -13.70 -2.34
N PHE A 67 -6.09 -14.12 -1.80
CA PHE A 67 -7.39 -13.90 -2.44
C PHE A 67 -7.74 -12.42 -2.52
N LEU A 68 -7.47 -11.67 -1.46
CA LEU A 68 -7.74 -10.24 -1.42
C LEU A 68 -6.73 -9.44 -2.27
N SER A 69 -5.43 -9.75 -2.19
CA SER A 69 -4.38 -9.01 -2.92
C SER A 69 -4.46 -9.21 -4.44
N THR A 70 -4.97 -10.35 -4.90
CA THR A 70 -5.12 -10.66 -6.34
C THR A 70 -6.47 -10.24 -6.91
N SER A 71 -7.38 -9.70 -6.08
CA SER A 71 -8.68 -9.22 -6.53
C SER A 71 -8.59 -7.85 -7.23
N MET A 72 -9.43 -7.65 -8.25
CA MET A 72 -9.66 -6.33 -8.84
C MET A 72 -10.52 -5.47 -7.91
N GLU A 73 -10.42 -4.14 -8.03
CA GLU A 73 -11.05 -3.22 -7.07
C GLU A 73 -11.75 -2.01 -7.71
N SER A 74 -11.44 -1.67 -8.96
CA SER A 74 -12.04 -0.50 -9.62
C SER A 74 -12.55 -0.88 -11.00
N ALA A 75 -13.85 -0.73 -11.21
CA ALA A 75 -14.52 -0.88 -12.50
C ALA A 75 -13.87 0.01 -13.57
N LEU A 76 -13.50 1.24 -13.19
CA LEU A 76 -12.79 2.19 -14.05
C LEU A 76 -11.46 1.61 -14.54
N PHE A 77 -10.68 0.96 -13.65
CA PHE A 77 -9.42 0.32 -14.04
C PHE A 77 -9.59 -0.95 -14.87
N VAL A 78 -10.66 -1.69 -14.62
CA VAL A 78 -11.00 -2.88 -15.39
C VAL A 78 -11.52 -2.49 -16.78
N GLY A 79 -12.12 -1.30 -16.94
CA GLY A 79 -12.69 -0.83 -18.20
C GLY A 79 -14.08 -1.42 -18.49
N VAL A 80 -14.82 -1.84 -17.45
CA VAL A 80 -16.17 -2.40 -17.58
C VAL A 80 -17.09 -1.89 -16.47
N ASP A 81 -18.40 -1.89 -16.72
CA ASP A 81 -19.41 -1.46 -15.75
C ASP A 81 -19.52 -2.43 -14.56
N LYS A 82 -19.39 -3.73 -14.82
CA LYS A 82 -19.53 -4.79 -13.82
C LYS A 82 -18.38 -5.78 -13.92
N PHE A 83 -17.75 -6.02 -12.79
CA PHE A 83 -16.74 -7.06 -12.62
C PHE A 83 -17.03 -7.80 -11.31
N TYR A 84 -16.48 -8.99 -11.18
CA TYR A 84 -16.71 -9.91 -10.08
C TYR A 84 -15.37 -10.41 -9.54
N GLY A 85 -15.38 -10.86 -8.29
CA GLY A 85 -14.20 -11.37 -7.61
C GLY A 85 -14.38 -11.36 -6.11
N PHE A 86 -13.44 -11.96 -5.39
CA PHE A 86 -13.52 -12.13 -3.94
C PHE A 86 -13.85 -10.82 -3.23
N LYS A 87 -13.17 -9.72 -3.57
CA LYS A 87 -13.46 -8.41 -2.99
C LYS A 87 -14.84 -7.85 -3.35
N GLU A 88 -15.27 -7.98 -4.61
CA GLU A 88 -16.46 -7.31 -5.13
C GLU A 88 -17.76 -8.02 -4.76
N PHE A 89 -17.72 -9.34 -4.51
CA PHE A 89 -18.89 -10.05 -3.99
C PHE A 89 -19.29 -9.50 -2.62
N LYS A 90 -20.59 -9.26 -2.46
CA LYS A 90 -21.19 -8.68 -1.25
C LYS A 90 -22.22 -9.63 -0.66
N ILE A 91 -22.20 -9.78 0.66
CA ILE A 91 -23.27 -10.42 1.43
C ILE A 91 -23.82 -9.34 2.37
N ALA A 92 -25.13 -9.07 2.29
CA ALA A 92 -25.77 -7.98 3.03
C ALA A 92 -25.04 -6.63 2.83
N SER A 93 -24.66 -6.32 1.58
CA SER A 93 -23.92 -5.11 1.19
C SER A 93 -22.48 -4.99 1.73
N ILE A 94 -21.96 -6.00 2.42
CA ILE A 94 -20.58 -6.04 2.91
C ILE A 94 -19.74 -6.94 2.01
N ASN A 95 -18.61 -6.42 1.53
CA ASN A 95 -17.65 -7.14 0.71
C ASN A 95 -17.09 -8.38 1.42
N LEU A 96 -16.91 -9.51 0.72
CA LEU A 96 -16.35 -10.73 1.34
C LEU A 96 -14.97 -10.47 1.95
N GLY A 97 -14.15 -9.62 1.33
CA GLY A 97 -12.85 -9.22 1.89
C GLY A 97 -12.95 -8.76 3.35
N VAL A 98 -14.00 -8.00 3.70
CA VAL A 98 -14.24 -7.51 5.06
C VAL A 98 -14.76 -8.62 5.95
N ILE A 99 -15.77 -9.35 5.48
CA ILE A 99 -16.38 -10.43 6.24
C ILE A 99 -15.30 -11.41 6.69
N PHE A 100 -14.42 -11.80 5.79
CA PHE A 100 -13.38 -12.78 6.09
C PHE A 100 -12.25 -12.24 6.97
N ILE A 101 -11.96 -10.94 7.05
CA ILE A 101 -11.06 -10.48 8.13
C ILE A 101 -11.77 -10.35 9.48
N LEU A 102 -13.08 -10.09 9.47
CA LEU A 102 -13.87 -10.01 10.70
C LEU A 102 -14.07 -11.38 11.36
N LEU A 103 -14.14 -12.48 10.60
CA LEU A 103 -14.27 -13.84 11.18
C LEU A 103 -13.14 -14.22 12.17
N PRO A 104 -11.84 -14.13 11.83
CA PRO A 104 -10.78 -14.38 12.80
C PRO A 104 -10.75 -13.32 13.91
N PHE A 105 -11.11 -12.06 13.62
CA PHE A 105 -11.26 -11.03 14.65
C PHE A 105 -12.28 -11.43 15.73
N LEU A 106 -13.49 -11.81 15.31
CA LEU A 106 -14.56 -12.30 16.19
C LEU A 106 -14.13 -13.56 16.94
N LYS A 107 -13.52 -14.54 16.26
CA LYS A 107 -12.96 -15.75 16.89
C LYS A 107 -11.98 -15.40 18.01
N PHE A 108 -11.10 -14.41 17.81
CA PHE A 108 -10.14 -14.01 18.84
C PHE A 108 -10.77 -13.25 19.99
N ILE A 109 -11.81 -12.46 19.75
CA ILE A 109 -12.59 -11.79 20.81
C ILE A 109 -13.31 -12.84 21.67
N ILE A 110 -14.10 -13.71 21.05
CA ILE A 110 -14.90 -14.74 21.75
C ILE A 110 -14.00 -15.64 22.59
N ASN A 111 -12.86 -16.05 22.04
CA ASN A 111 -11.92 -16.92 22.75
C ASN A 111 -11.01 -16.17 23.74
N GLY A 112 -11.17 -14.85 23.93
CA GLY A 112 -10.30 -14.03 24.79
C GLY A 112 -8.81 -14.06 24.41
N SER A 113 -8.51 -14.42 23.16
CA SER A 113 -7.14 -14.69 22.67
C SER A 113 -6.56 -13.57 21.82
N ILE A 114 -7.33 -12.50 21.61
CA ILE A 114 -6.87 -11.30 20.92
C ILE A 114 -5.72 -10.65 21.69
N GLN A 115 -4.66 -10.26 20.97
CA GLN A 115 -3.55 -9.57 21.61
C GLN A 115 -3.99 -8.16 22.01
N ASN A 116 -3.69 -7.75 23.25
CA ASN A 116 -3.96 -6.38 23.66
C ASN A 116 -2.98 -5.42 22.93
N PRO A 117 -3.48 -4.48 22.09
CA PRO A 117 -2.63 -3.58 21.31
C PRO A 117 -1.76 -2.69 22.20
N PHE A 118 -2.27 -2.24 23.35
CA PHE A 118 -1.56 -1.39 24.31
C PHE A 118 -0.44 -2.12 25.07
N LYS A 119 -0.49 -3.45 25.12
CA LYS A 119 0.59 -4.29 25.69
C LYS A 119 1.66 -4.68 24.66
N ALA A 120 1.50 -4.33 23.38
CA ALA A 120 2.53 -4.55 22.38
C ALA A 120 3.82 -3.78 22.73
N LYS A 121 4.98 -4.41 22.52
CA LYS A 121 6.30 -3.85 22.82
C LYS A 121 7.14 -3.81 21.54
N GLY A 122 8.25 -3.06 21.58
CA GLY A 122 9.17 -2.97 20.45
C GLY A 122 8.67 -2.05 19.34
N TYR A 123 9.27 -2.16 18.16
CA TYR A 123 8.89 -1.37 16.99
C TYR A 123 7.49 -1.73 16.51
N VAL A 124 7.10 -3.02 16.55
CA VAL A 124 5.73 -3.43 16.20
C VAL A 124 4.70 -2.80 17.12
N GLY A 125 5.05 -2.62 18.40
CA GLY A 125 4.18 -1.99 19.38
C GLY A 125 3.92 -0.51 19.12
N ILE A 126 4.86 0.22 18.54
CA ILE A 126 4.66 1.63 18.15
C ILE A 126 3.58 1.71 17.06
N PHE A 127 3.71 0.88 16.02
CA PHE A 127 2.75 0.84 14.92
C PHE A 127 1.36 0.41 15.39
N VAL A 128 1.26 -0.74 16.08
CA VAL A 128 -0.02 -1.30 16.55
C VAL A 128 -0.73 -0.33 17.49
N LYS A 129 -0.02 0.27 18.47
CA LYS A 129 -0.64 1.25 19.37
C LYS A 129 -1.06 2.51 18.64
N GLY A 130 -0.21 3.03 17.76
CA GLY A 130 -0.52 4.23 16.99
C GLY A 130 -1.82 4.06 16.20
N VAL A 131 -1.95 2.99 15.42
CA VAL A 131 -3.19 2.69 14.68
C VAL A 131 -4.39 2.60 15.64
N PHE A 132 -4.25 1.88 16.76
CA PHE A 132 -5.35 1.72 17.73
C PHE A 132 -5.70 2.97 18.55
N ILE A 133 -4.82 3.96 18.63
CA ILE A 133 -5.10 5.26 19.26
C ILE A 133 -5.73 6.20 18.23
N LEU A 134 -5.15 6.27 17.04
CA LEU A 134 -5.57 7.20 15.98
C LEU A 134 -6.95 6.86 15.42
N THR A 135 -7.27 5.57 15.25
CA THR A 135 -8.54 5.15 14.66
C THR A 135 -9.76 5.58 15.47
N PRO A 136 -9.89 5.28 16.78
CA PRO A 136 -11.02 5.75 17.57
C PRO A 136 -11.02 7.26 17.73
N LEU A 137 -9.86 7.90 17.88
CA LEU A 137 -9.75 9.36 17.96
C LEU A 137 -10.35 10.02 16.71
N ALA A 138 -9.93 9.60 15.52
CA ALA A 138 -10.45 10.14 14.26
C ALA A 138 -11.95 9.82 14.07
N PHE A 139 -12.42 8.65 14.50
CA PHE A 139 -13.84 8.31 14.43
C PHE A 139 -14.69 9.27 15.28
N PHE A 140 -14.33 9.47 16.55
CA PHE A 140 -15.06 10.36 17.44
C PHE A 140 -14.94 11.83 17.04
N MET A 141 -13.77 12.28 16.58
CA MET A 141 -13.62 13.65 16.07
C MET A 141 -14.44 13.88 14.80
N GLY A 142 -14.59 12.87 13.93
CA GLY A 142 -15.43 12.95 12.75
C GLY A 142 -16.91 13.07 13.12
N LEU A 143 -17.38 12.27 14.08
CA LEU A 143 -18.72 12.41 14.65
C LEU A 143 -18.93 13.78 15.30
N PHE A 144 -17.94 14.27 16.05
CA PHE A 144 -17.99 15.59 16.66
C PHE A 144 -18.07 16.71 15.61
N GLY A 145 -17.29 16.61 14.53
CA GLY A 145 -17.35 17.54 13.39
C GLY A 145 -18.71 17.55 12.71
N LEU A 146 -19.34 16.37 12.54
CA LEU A 146 -20.71 16.27 12.04
C LEU A 146 -21.73 16.94 12.99
N LEU A 147 -21.63 16.70 14.29
CA LEU A 147 -22.52 17.29 15.30
C LEU A 147 -22.40 18.81 15.37
N LEU A 148 -21.18 19.35 15.22
CA LEU A 148 -20.95 20.79 15.14
C LEU A 148 -21.37 21.40 13.79
N ASN A 149 -21.80 20.57 12.83
CA ASN A 149 -22.06 20.97 11.46
C ASN A 149 -20.85 21.73 10.85
N ASP A 150 -19.64 21.21 11.11
CA ASP A 150 -18.41 21.86 10.65
C ASP A 150 -18.44 22.06 9.13
N ASN A 151 -18.08 23.26 8.68
CA ASN A 151 -18.15 23.65 7.27
C ASN A 151 -19.54 23.51 6.61
N ASN A 152 -20.62 23.53 7.41
CA ASN A 152 -21.99 23.29 6.98
C ASN A 152 -22.18 21.92 6.30
N ILE A 153 -21.41 20.92 6.71
CA ILE A 153 -21.40 19.61 6.07
C ILE A 153 -22.77 18.90 6.16
N LEU A 154 -23.56 19.11 7.22
CA LEU A 154 -24.89 18.47 7.39
C LEU A 154 -25.88 18.88 6.31
N SER A 155 -25.79 20.10 5.79
CA SER A 155 -26.67 20.54 4.69
C SER A 155 -26.21 20.04 3.32
N LYS A 156 -25.02 19.44 3.24
CA LYS A 156 -24.39 18.97 2.00
C LYS A 156 -24.27 17.45 1.91
N ILE A 157 -24.19 16.74 3.05
CA ILE A 157 -24.22 15.27 3.05
C ILE A 157 -25.60 14.80 2.62
N THR A 158 -25.61 13.79 1.76
CA THR A 158 -26.82 13.14 1.29
C THR A 158 -27.31 12.07 2.26
N SER A 159 -26.40 11.49 3.05
CA SER A 159 -26.69 10.40 3.98
C SER A 159 -25.56 10.19 4.99
N PHE A 160 -25.89 9.57 6.12
CA PHE A 160 -24.90 9.10 7.09
C PHE A 160 -23.96 8.02 6.50
N SER A 161 -24.36 7.35 5.40
CA SER A 161 -23.51 6.36 4.75
C SER A 161 -22.19 6.95 4.26
N MET A 162 -22.14 8.23 3.90
CA MET A 162 -20.89 8.90 3.50
C MET A 162 -19.85 8.91 4.63
N PHE A 163 -20.29 9.06 5.89
CA PHE A 163 -19.41 8.97 7.05
C PHE A 163 -18.90 7.54 7.28
N ILE A 164 -19.78 6.55 7.12
CA ILE A 164 -19.41 5.14 7.20
C ILE A 164 -18.39 4.79 6.11
N ASP A 165 -18.61 5.23 4.88
CA ASP A 165 -17.71 5.00 3.75
C ASP A 165 -16.33 5.65 3.98
N ALA A 166 -16.30 6.88 4.50
CA ALA A 166 -15.05 7.56 4.86
C ALA A 166 -14.31 6.87 6.02
N SER A 167 -15.05 6.27 6.97
CA SER A 167 -14.48 5.57 8.13
C SER A 167 -14.01 4.15 7.81
N TYR A 168 -14.67 3.51 6.84
CA TYR A 168 -14.58 2.08 6.55
C TYR A 168 -13.14 1.61 6.34
N ILE A 169 -12.36 2.31 5.52
CA ILE A 169 -11.02 1.87 5.15
C ILE A 169 -10.03 1.97 6.32
N PHE A 170 -10.14 3.00 7.17
CA PHE A 170 -9.28 3.16 8.34
C PHE A 170 -9.61 2.17 9.45
N ILE A 171 -10.91 1.92 9.68
CA ILE A 171 -11.37 0.89 10.61
C ILE A 171 -10.86 -0.48 10.13
N LEU A 172 -10.96 -0.76 8.83
CA LEU A 172 -10.47 -2.00 8.27
C LEU A 172 -8.95 -2.17 8.44
N VAL A 173 -8.15 -1.12 8.21
CA VAL A 173 -6.70 -1.15 8.48
C VAL A 173 -6.41 -1.46 9.96
N ALA A 174 -7.20 -0.93 10.90
CA ALA A 174 -7.05 -1.26 12.32
C ALA A 174 -7.39 -2.73 12.64
N VAL A 175 -8.47 -3.25 12.05
CA VAL A 175 -8.88 -4.66 12.17
C VAL A 175 -7.81 -5.58 11.55
N GLU A 176 -7.35 -5.30 10.34
CA GLU A 176 -6.26 -6.02 9.69
C GLU A 176 -5.01 -6.03 10.58
N THR A 177 -4.62 -4.87 11.09
CA THR A 177 -3.44 -4.71 11.95
C THR A 177 -3.50 -5.63 13.17
N ILE A 178 -4.64 -5.68 13.88
CA ILE A 178 -4.74 -6.50 15.10
C ILE A 178 -4.89 -7.98 14.83
N VAL A 179 -5.61 -8.36 13.78
CA VAL A 179 -5.76 -9.76 13.38
C VAL A 179 -4.42 -10.31 12.96
N ILE A 180 -3.72 -9.63 12.06
CA ILE A 180 -2.38 -10.03 11.59
C ILE A 180 -1.41 -10.06 12.77
N TYR A 181 -1.35 -9.01 13.58
CA TYR A 181 -0.47 -8.98 14.75
C TYR A 181 -0.74 -10.15 15.70
N THR A 182 -2.01 -10.48 15.95
CA THR A 182 -2.42 -11.60 16.81
C THR A 182 -1.98 -12.94 16.23
N ILE A 183 -2.27 -13.20 14.95
CA ILE A 183 -1.91 -14.46 14.28
C ILE A 183 -0.39 -14.64 14.27
N VAL A 184 0.35 -13.61 13.84
CA VAL A 184 1.80 -13.69 13.68
C VAL A 184 2.49 -13.84 15.04
N LYS A 185 2.06 -13.10 16.06
CA LYS A 185 2.67 -13.16 17.40
C LYS A 185 2.43 -14.50 18.09
N ARG A 186 1.30 -15.15 17.85
CA ARG A 186 1.03 -16.51 18.38
C ARG A 186 1.86 -17.57 17.68
N ASN A 187 2.18 -17.36 16.41
CA ASN A 187 2.85 -18.34 15.56
C ASN A 187 4.21 -17.82 15.04
N LEU A 188 5.02 -17.21 15.92
CA LEU A 188 6.31 -16.60 15.52
C LEU A 188 7.25 -17.56 14.78
N LYS A 189 7.17 -18.87 15.07
CA LYS A 189 7.98 -19.90 14.41
C LYS A 189 7.61 -20.10 12.93
N GLU A 190 6.39 -19.73 12.56
CA GLU A 190 5.82 -19.92 11.22
C GLU A 190 5.83 -18.63 10.37
N ILE A 191 6.49 -17.56 10.85
CA ILE A 191 6.64 -16.29 10.10
C ILE A 191 7.15 -16.50 8.67
N ASN A 192 8.06 -17.46 8.48
CA ASN A 192 8.63 -17.75 7.16
C ASN A 192 7.57 -18.22 6.16
N GLU A 193 6.49 -18.87 6.60
CA GLU A 193 5.39 -19.28 5.72
C GLU A 193 4.63 -18.07 5.16
N ILE A 194 4.46 -17.02 5.98
CA ILE A 194 3.84 -15.76 5.54
C ILE A 194 4.77 -15.05 4.55
N LYS A 195 6.08 -15.03 4.78
CA LYS A 195 7.07 -14.48 3.84
C LYS A 195 7.03 -15.21 2.49
N GLN A 196 6.93 -16.54 2.51
CA GLN A 196 6.75 -17.35 1.29
C GLN A 196 5.45 -17.00 0.56
N CYS A 197 4.35 -16.75 1.29
CA CYS A 197 3.09 -16.31 0.73
C CYS A 197 3.19 -14.93 0.05
N LEU A 198 3.83 -13.95 0.71
CA LEU A 198 4.04 -12.63 0.12
C LEU A 198 4.90 -12.70 -1.15
N LEU A 199 5.94 -13.55 -1.16
CA LEU A 199 6.72 -13.82 -2.37
C LEU A 199 5.86 -14.48 -3.47
N ALA A 200 4.98 -15.41 -3.13
CA ALA A 200 4.09 -16.06 -4.09
C ALA A 200 3.17 -15.05 -4.80
N ILE A 201 2.67 -14.02 -4.09
CA ILE A 201 1.86 -12.95 -4.68
C ILE A 201 2.68 -12.12 -5.67
N ILE A 202 3.94 -11.81 -5.36
CA ILE A 202 4.85 -11.09 -6.28
C ILE A 202 5.07 -11.91 -7.56
N ILE A 203 5.35 -13.21 -7.42
CA ILE A 203 5.55 -14.11 -8.57
C ILE A 203 4.28 -14.19 -9.41
N SER A 204 3.13 -14.38 -8.76
CA SER A 204 1.81 -14.40 -9.40
C SER A 204 1.53 -13.12 -10.18
N LEU A 205 1.88 -11.96 -9.64
CA LEU A 205 1.68 -10.68 -10.31
C LEU A 205 2.47 -10.58 -11.61
N ALA A 206 3.74 -11.00 -11.60
CA ALA A 206 4.57 -11.03 -12.80
C ALA A 206 3.99 -11.99 -13.87
N ILE A 207 3.50 -13.15 -13.45
CA ILE A 207 2.84 -14.11 -14.35
C ILE A 207 1.58 -13.49 -14.96
N THR A 208 0.74 -12.83 -14.15
CA THR A 208 -0.46 -12.16 -14.65
C THR A 208 -0.13 -11.02 -15.61
N LEU A 209 0.90 -10.22 -15.35
CA LEU A 209 1.32 -9.16 -16.27
C LEU A 209 1.76 -9.71 -17.63
N VAL A 210 2.60 -10.75 -17.62
CA VAL A 210 3.05 -11.41 -18.86
C VAL A 210 1.87 -12.04 -19.59
N SER A 211 0.97 -12.72 -18.87
CA SER A 211 -0.23 -13.30 -19.45
C SER A 211 -1.13 -12.24 -20.07
N SER A 212 -1.40 -11.14 -19.37
CA SER A 212 -2.23 -10.05 -19.89
C SER A 212 -1.62 -9.44 -21.15
N LEU A 213 -0.28 -9.36 -21.23
CA LEU A 213 0.40 -8.88 -22.44
C LEU A 213 0.26 -9.88 -23.59
N LEU A 214 0.47 -11.17 -23.34
CA LEU A 214 0.40 -12.23 -24.36
C LEU A 214 -1.00 -12.44 -24.93
N PHE A 215 -2.05 -12.22 -24.13
CA PHE A 215 -3.44 -12.37 -24.54
C PHE A 215 -4.11 -11.03 -24.88
N GLU A 216 -3.34 -9.93 -24.95
CA GLU A 216 -3.85 -8.58 -25.23
C GLU A 216 -5.03 -8.19 -24.31
N ASN A 217 -4.99 -8.66 -23.06
CA ASN A 217 -6.02 -8.41 -22.06
C ASN A 217 -5.73 -7.09 -21.34
N TYR A 218 -6.30 -6.01 -21.88
CA TYR A 218 -6.14 -4.66 -21.37
C TYR A 218 -7.41 -4.18 -20.62
N GLY A 219 -7.20 -3.55 -19.47
CA GLY A 219 -8.15 -2.65 -18.83
C GLY A 219 -7.90 -1.20 -19.23
N ASN A 220 -8.43 -0.25 -18.46
CA ASN A 220 -8.40 1.18 -18.77
C ASN A 220 -7.80 2.00 -17.62
N ARG A 221 -6.73 2.75 -17.84
CA ARG A 221 -6.20 3.69 -16.84
C ARG A 221 -6.09 5.08 -17.44
N GLY A 222 -7.03 5.95 -17.09
CA GLY A 222 -7.05 7.34 -17.55
C GLY A 222 -7.28 7.47 -19.06
N GLY A 223 -8.10 6.60 -19.63
CA GLY A 223 -8.40 6.57 -21.07
C GLY A 223 -7.36 5.82 -21.91
N LEU A 224 -6.35 5.20 -21.28
CA LEU A 224 -5.29 4.47 -21.96
C LEU A 224 -5.34 2.97 -21.63
N PRO A 225 -4.97 2.11 -22.59
CA PRO A 225 -4.91 0.67 -22.37
C PRO A 225 -3.86 0.35 -21.30
N SER A 226 -4.27 -0.42 -20.30
CA SER A 226 -3.40 -0.85 -19.20
C SER A 226 -3.50 -2.35 -18.99
N LEU A 227 -2.43 -3.04 -18.61
CA LEU A 227 -2.50 -4.49 -18.46
C LEU A 227 -3.45 -4.85 -17.32
N GLN A 228 -4.29 -5.86 -17.55
CA GLN A 228 -5.31 -6.25 -16.60
C GLN A 228 -4.71 -6.97 -15.40
N VAL A 229 -4.55 -6.24 -14.29
CA VAL A 229 -3.87 -6.71 -13.08
C VAL A 229 -4.39 -6.02 -11.82
N SER A 230 -4.28 -6.69 -10.66
CA SER A 230 -4.63 -6.11 -9.37
C SER A 230 -3.85 -4.82 -9.05
N ASN A 231 -4.52 -3.90 -8.35
CA ASN A 231 -3.99 -2.61 -7.89
C ASN A 231 -2.73 -2.73 -7.02
N ILE A 232 -2.46 -3.90 -6.44
CA ILE A 232 -1.24 -4.17 -5.67
C ILE A 232 0.05 -3.92 -6.46
N ILE A 233 -0.01 -3.95 -7.81
CA ILE A 233 1.11 -3.57 -8.67
C ILE A 233 1.69 -2.19 -8.31
N MET A 234 0.86 -1.25 -7.88
CA MET A 234 1.28 0.10 -7.52
C MET A 234 2.28 0.11 -6.36
N LEU A 235 2.12 -0.80 -5.40
CA LEU A 235 3.05 -1.00 -4.29
C LEU A 235 4.25 -1.85 -4.71
N LEU A 236 4.02 -2.90 -5.50
CA LEU A 236 5.02 -3.92 -5.81
C LEU A 236 6.09 -3.51 -6.81
N VAL A 237 6.02 -2.29 -7.37
CA VAL A 237 7.14 -1.66 -8.07
C VAL A 237 8.41 -1.62 -7.21
N CYS A 238 8.27 -1.41 -5.88
CA CYS A 238 9.43 -1.42 -4.98
C CYS A 238 10.04 -2.81 -4.76
N ALA A 239 9.39 -3.90 -5.21
CA ALA A 239 9.89 -5.27 -5.03
C ALA A 239 11.21 -5.53 -5.77
N VAL A 240 11.57 -4.69 -6.75
CA VAL A 240 12.89 -4.74 -7.42
C VAL A 240 14.08 -4.61 -6.45
N LEU A 241 13.82 -4.12 -5.24
CA LEU A 241 14.81 -4.02 -4.17
C LEU A 241 15.05 -5.36 -3.43
N LEU A 242 14.15 -6.34 -3.54
CA LEU A 242 14.26 -7.63 -2.84
C LEU A 242 15.60 -8.37 -3.09
N PRO A 243 16.12 -8.49 -4.33
CA PRO A 243 17.38 -9.18 -4.60
C PRO A 243 18.59 -8.58 -3.88
N PHE A 244 18.52 -7.34 -3.39
CA PHE A 244 19.62 -6.65 -2.72
C PHE A 244 19.74 -7.02 -1.23
N TYR A 245 18.79 -7.78 -0.67
CA TYR A 245 18.83 -8.22 0.72
C TYR A 245 19.74 -9.44 0.92
N LYS A 246 20.22 -9.62 2.16
CA LYS A 246 21.18 -10.68 2.52
C LYS A 246 20.54 -12.06 2.68
N GLU A 247 19.23 -12.11 2.88
CA GLU A 247 18.48 -13.34 3.16
C GLU A 247 18.35 -14.27 1.94
N TYR A 248 18.60 -13.76 0.73
CA TYR A 248 18.49 -14.53 -0.49
C TYR A 248 19.86 -15.02 -0.97
N ASN A 249 19.93 -16.28 -1.39
CA ASN A 249 21.12 -16.83 -2.05
C ASN A 249 21.22 -16.34 -3.51
N LYS A 250 22.36 -16.59 -4.18
CA LYS A 250 22.60 -16.08 -5.55
C LYS A 250 21.54 -16.52 -6.57
N LYS A 251 21.12 -17.80 -6.52
CA LYS A 251 20.09 -18.35 -7.44
C LYS A 251 18.74 -17.67 -7.24
N VAL A 252 18.30 -17.54 -5.99
CA VAL A 252 17.06 -16.86 -5.61
C VAL A 252 17.10 -15.38 -6.02
N LYS A 253 18.24 -14.70 -5.84
CA LYS A 253 18.40 -13.31 -6.28
C LYS A 253 18.22 -13.12 -7.77
N ALA A 254 18.76 -14.03 -8.59
CA ALA A 254 18.59 -13.97 -10.05
C ALA A 254 17.11 -14.15 -10.44
N ILE A 255 16.42 -15.12 -9.83
CA ILE A 255 14.98 -15.34 -10.05
C ILE A 255 14.17 -14.11 -9.63
N LEU A 256 14.43 -13.57 -8.43
CA LEU A 256 13.75 -12.38 -7.94
C LEU A 256 14.01 -11.17 -8.83
N LEU A 257 15.24 -10.99 -9.34
CA LEU A 257 15.58 -9.89 -10.23
C LEU A 257 14.78 -9.96 -11.53
N LEU A 258 14.65 -11.15 -12.12
CA LEU A 258 13.83 -11.36 -13.32
C LEU A 258 12.36 -11.03 -13.04
N ILE A 259 11.80 -11.60 -11.98
CA ILE A 259 10.37 -11.45 -11.64
C ILE A 259 10.02 -10.00 -11.30
N THR A 260 10.82 -9.37 -10.45
CA THR A 260 10.58 -8.00 -10.01
C THR A 260 10.98 -6.96 -11.06
N GLY A 261 11.95 -7.27 -11.92
CA GLY A 261 12.26 -6.50 -13.13
C GLY A 261 11.08 -6.50 -14.11
N THR A 262 10.44 -7.65 -14.33
CA THR A 262 9.21 -7.73 -15.14
C THR A 262 8.09 -6.85 -14.58
N ILE A 263 7.85 -6.89 -13.26
CA ILE A 263 6.84 -6.02 -12.62
C ILE A 263 7.17 -4.55 -12.81
N LEU A 264 8.44 -4.15 -12.60
CA LEU A 264 8.88 -2.78 -12.76
C LEU A 264 8.69 -2.29 -14.21
N ILE A 265 9.18 -3.06 -15.18
CA ILE A 265 9.17 -2.66 -16.59
C ILE A 265 7.74 -2.64 -17.14
N LEU A 266 7.00 -3.75 -17.04
CA LEU A 266 5.64 -3.82 -17.57
C LEU A 266 4.70 -2.88 -16.80
N GLY A 267 4.88 -2.75 -15.48
CA GLY A 267 4.12 -1.82 -14.67
C GLY A 267 4.34 -0.35 -15.07
N LEU A 268 5.56 0.04 -15.43
CA LEU A 268 5.88 1.40 -15.87
C LEU A 268 5.57 1.68 -17.36
N ILE A 269 5.42 0.65 -18.19
CA ILE A 269 5.01 0.85 -19.59
C ILE A 269 3.49 0.96 -19.66
N TYR A 270 2.76 0.04 -19.02
CA TYR A 270 1.32 -0.13 -19.25
C TYR A 270 0.44 0.34 -18.09
N ASN A 271 0.92 0.34 -16.84
CA ASN A 271 0.08 0.62 -15.66
C ASN A 271 0.52 1.86 -14.89
N THR A 272 1.27 2.77 -15.51
CA THR A 272 1.93 3.88 -14.83
C THR A 272 0.98 4.80 -14.07
N ASN A 273 1.39 5.13 -12.84
CA ASN A 273 0.79 6.16 -12.00
C ASN A 273 1.95 7.01 -11.41
N GLY A 274 1.70 8.29 -11.11
CA GLY A 274 2.65 9.16 -10.41
C GLY A 274 3.27 8.53 -9.16
N LYS A 275 2.53 7.76 -8.34
CA LYS A 275 3.11 7.06 -7.18
C LYS A 275 4.09 5.94 -7.58
N MET A 276 3.85 5.24 -8.70
CA MET A 276 4.76 4.22 -9.23
C MET A 276 6.03 4.85 -9.78
N VAL A 277 5.91 5.96 -10.51
CA VAL A 277 7.06 6.74 -11.03
C VAL A 277 7.91 7.23 -9.87
N LEU A 278 7.30 7.85 -8.85
CA LEU A 278 8.01 8.32 -7.66
C LEU A 278 8.73 7.16 -6.95
N THR A 279 8.06 6.02 -6.79
CA THR A 279 8.67 4.83 -6.19
C THR A 279 9.87 4.33 -7.03
N ALA A 280 9.73 4.27 -8.36
CA ALA A 280 10.80 3.86 -9.26
C ALA A 280 12.00 4.82 -9.23
N MET A 281 11.77 6.14 -9.13
CA MET A 281 12.83 7.14 -8.96
C MET A 281 13.60 6.98 -7.65
N LEU A 282 12.94 6.48 -6.59
CA LEU A 282 13.58 6.23 -5.29
C LEU A 282 14.37 4.90 -5.25
N VAL A 283 14.15 3.97 -6.19
CA VAL A 283 14.81 2.66 -6.21
C VAL A 283 16.35 2.77 -6.24
N PRO A 284 16.99 3.54 -7.15
CA PRO A 284 18.45 3.65 -7.17
C PRO A 284 19.02 4.17 -5.84
N ILE A 285 18.38 5.19 -5.25
CA ILE A 285 18.77 5.76 -3.97
C ILE A 285 18.66 4.69 -2.86
N ALA A 286 17.56 3.94 -2.85
CA ALA A 286 17.35 2.86 -1.89
C ALA A 286 18.40 1.74 -2.04
N ILE A 287 18.77 1.35 -3.26
CA ILE A 287 19.85 0.38 -3.52
C ILE A 287 21.16 0.87 -2.92
N LEU A 288 21.53 2.13 -3.18
CA LEU A 288 22.77 2.72 -2.65
C LEU A 288 22.76 2.72 -1.12
N ILE A 289 21.66 3.14 -0.49
CA ILE A 289 21.53 3.12 0.97
C ILE A 289 21.67 1.70 1.52
N ILE A 290 21.02 0.70 0.90
CA ILE A 290 21.12 -0.70 1.32
C ILE A 290 22.58 -1.17 1.25
N GLN A 291 23.27 -0.91 0.13
CA GLN A 291 24.65 -1.35 -0.05
C GLN A 291 25.63 -0.64 0.90
N LEU A 292 25.50 0.68 1.07
CA LEU A 292 26.30 1.48 1.99
C LEU A 292 26.13 1.03 3.44
N ARG A 293 24.88 0.83 3.89
CA ARG A 293 24.59 0.33 5.25
C ARG A 293 25.12 -1.08 5.48
N ARG A 294 25.29 -1.86 4.41
CA ARG A 294 25.92 -3.19 4.43
C ARG A 294 27.44 -3.15 4.27
N LYS A 295 28.07 -1.98 4.19
CA LYS A 295 29.51 -1.78 3.98
C LYS A 295 30.02 -2.42 2.67
N LEU A 296 29.17 -2.52 1.65
CA LEU A 296 29.52 -3.07 0.33
C LEU A 296 30.11 -1.99 -0.59
N TYR A 297 31.13 -1.25 -0.14
CA TYR A 297 31.63 -0.04 -0.81
C TYR A 297 32.02 -0.26 -2.28
N ARG A 298 32.66 -1.39 -2.60
CA ARG A 298 33.00 -1.73 -3.99
C ARG A 298 31.76 -1.87 -4.87
N ALA A 299 30.73 -2.57 -4.38
CA ALA A 299 29.47 -2.70 -5.11
C ALA A 299 28.74 -1.36 -5.24
N THR A 300 28.82 -0.50 -4.22
CA THR A 300 28.28 0.87 -4.27
C THR A 300 28.97 1.70 -5.34
N PHE A 301 30.30 1.66 -5.41
CA PHE A 301 31.06 2.37 -6.44
C PHE A 301 30.64 1.93 -7.85
N PHE A 302 30.57 0.62 -8.12
CA PHE A 302 30.09 0.10 -9.41
C PHE A 302 28.62 0.46 -9.69
N THR A 303 27.77 0.44 -8.66
CA THR A 303 26.35 0.84 -8.81
C THR A 303 26.22 2.32 -9.15
N LEU A 304 27.07 3.19 -8.59
CA LEU A 304 27.11 4.62 -8.93
C LEU A 304 27.56 4.84 -10.37
N ILE A 305 28.64 4.18 -10.81
CA ILE A 305 29.14 4.27 -12.20
C ILE A 305 28.07 3.78 -13.17
N MET A 306 27.52 2.59 -12.93
CA MET A 306 26.46 2.02 -13.77
C MET A 306 25.21 2.91 -13.74
N GLY A 307 24.84 3.44 -12.59
CA GLY A 307 23.72 4.36 -12.45
C GLY A 307 23.91 5.64 -13.25
N PHE A 308 25.09 6.25 -13.18
CA PHE A 308 25.43 7.44 -13.97
C PHE A 308 25.39 7.14 -15.47
N PHE A 309 25.97 6.01 -15.89
CA PHE A 309 25.94 5.57 -17.29
C PHE A 309 24.52 5.32 -17.78
N MET A 310 23.69 4.64 -16.99
CA MET A 310 22.29 4.38 -17.30
C MET A 310 21.48 5.68 -17.37
N ILE A 311 21.65 6.62 -16.44
CA ILE A 311 21.00 7.93 -16.49
C ILE A 311 21.41 8.67 -17.77
N TYR A 312 22.69 8.70 -18.10
CA TYR A 312 23.18 9.31 -19.33
C TYR A 312 22.56 8.68 -20.58
N LEU A 313 22.55 7.35 -20.68
CA LEU A 313 21.91 6.64 -21.79
C LEU A 313 20.40 6.90 -21.83
N SER A 314 19.72 6.89 -20.68
CA SER A 314 18.30 7.14 -20.58
C SER A 314 17.95 8.55 -21.06
N LEU A 315 18.66 9.58 -20.60
CA LEU A 315 18.42 10.96 -21.03
C LEU A 315 18.75 11.18 -22.51
N LYS A 316 19.80 10.53 -23.02
CA LYS A 316 20.24 10.72 -24.41
C LYS A 316 19.38 9.97 -25.43
N PHE A 317 18.92 8.75 -25.11
CA PHE A 317 18.27 7.86 -26.08
C PHE A 317 16.85 7.48 -25.69
N ILE A 318 16.65 7.03 -24.44
CA ILE A 318 15.40 6.39 -24.03
C ILE A 318 14.29 7.42 -23.81
N VAL A 319 14.55 8.47 -23.02
CA VAL A 319 13.56 9.49 -22.68
C VAL A 319 13.07 10.21 -23.93
N PRO A 320 13.92 10.66 -24.88
CA PRO A 320 13.43 11.27 -26.12
C PRO A 320 12.55 10.30 -26.94
N SER A 321 12.96 9.03 -27.06
CA SER A 321 12.21 8.02 -27.83
C SER A 321 10.84 7.70 -27.19
N ILE A 322 10.79 7.45 -25.89
CA ILE A 322 9.53 7.17 -25.19
C ILE A 322 8.65 8.43 -25.13
N SER A 323 9.23 9.61 -24.87
CA SER A 323 8.47 10.86 -24.82
C SER A 323 7.84 11.21 -26.16
N SER A 324 8.47 10.82 -27.28
CA SER A 324 7.90 11.02 -28.63
C SER A 324 6.76 10.06 -28.96
N THR A 325 6.65 8.93 -28.25
CA THR A 325 5.69 7.86 -28.55
C THR A 325 4.59 7.72 -27.50
N SER A 326 4.81 8.18 -26.27
CA SER A 326 3.87 8.08 -25.16
C SER A 326 3.55 9.44 -24.57
N PHE A 327 2.34 9.93 -24.88
CA PHE A 327 1.80 11.16 -24.32
C PHE A 327 1.74 11.13 -22.79
N LEU A 328 1.33 10.00 -22.20
CA LEU A 328 1.25 9.85 -20.75
C LEU A 328 2.62 9.95 -20.09
N PHE A 329 3.63 9.28 -20.67
CA PHE A 329 4.99 9.33 -20.13
C PHE A 329 5.58 10.74 -20.23
N SER A 330 5.44 11.38 -21.40
CA SER A 330 5.84 12.78 -21.63
C SER A 330 5.24 13.71 -20.57
N THR A 331 3.92 13.68 -20.41
CA THR A 331 3.20 14.50 -19.44
C THR A 331 3.69 14.23 -18.01
N LYS A 332 3.90 12.95 -17.63
CA LYS A 332 4.34 12.59 -16.28
C LYS A 332 5.80 12.96 -16.01
N LEU A 333 6.65 12.93 -17.04
CA LEU A 333 8.05 13.36 -16.96
C LEU A 333 8.16 14.87 -16.78
N GLU A 334 7.38 15.65 -17.55
CA GLU A 334 7.27 17.10 -17.37
C GLU A 334 6.71 17.46 -15.99
N GLN A 335 5.70 16.71 -15.52
CA GLN A 335 5.15 16.89 -14.17
C GLN A 335 6.19 16.63 -13.08
N ALA A 336 7.12 15.70 -13.31
CA ALA A 336 8.17 15.40 -12.35
C ALA A 336 9.33 16.40 -12.40
N SER A 337 9.72 16.87 -13.59
CA SER A 337 10.84 17.82 -13.75
C SER A 337 10.50 19.22 -13.23
N SER A 338 9.27 19.67 -13.44
CA SER A 338 8.75 20.95 -12.92
C SER A 338 8.72 21.02 -11.39
N MET A 339 8.64 19.88 -10.68
CA MET A 339 8.79 19.86 -9.22
C MET A 339 10.18 20.29 -8.72
N LEU A 340 11.19 20.30 -9.61
CA LEU A 340 12.56 20.68 -9.27
C LEU A 340 12.86 22.16 -9.60
N LEU A 341 11.93 22.87 -10.24
CA LEU A 341 12.08 24.28 -10.62
C LEU A 341 11.57 25.20 -9.49
N PHE A 342 12.48 25.63 -8.60
CA PHE A 342 12.17 26.60 -7.56
C PHE A 342 12.45 28.03 -8.06
N GLY A 343 11.43 28.90 -8.07
CA GLY A 343 11.51 30.29 -8.55
C GLY A 343 10.28 31.14 -8.17
N SER A 344 10.19 32.37 -8.69
CA SER A 344 9.00 33.21 -8.54
C SER A 344 7.79 32.53 -9.19
N GLY A 345 6.67 32.43 -8.46
CA GLY A 345 5.49 31.70 -8.94
C GLY A 345 5.66 30.18 -9.00
N TRP A 346 6.64 29.60 -8.27
CA TRP A 346 6.91 28.15 -8.30
C TRP A 346 5.66 27.29 -8.09
N LEU A 347 4.78 27.67 -7.15
CA LEU A 347 3.55 26.94 -6.87
C LEU A 347 2.50 27.11 -7.96
N GLU A 348 2.46 28.27 -8.62
CA GLU A 348 1.54 28.56 -9.73
C GLU A 348 1.94 27.78 -10.99
N ASN A 349 3.25 27.73 -11.25
CA ASN A 349 3.86 27.01 -12.37
C ASN A 349 4.00 25.50 -12.11
N MET A 350 3.72 25.04 -10.88
CA MET A 350 3.76 23.63 -10.53
C MET A 350 2.56 22.89 -11.15
N PRO A 351 2.76 21.69 -11.71
CA PRO A 351 1.65 20.92 -12.26
C PRO A 351 0.61 20.56 -11.21
N SER A 352 -0.62 20.33 -11.69
CA SER A 352 -1.81 20.15 -10.84
C SER A 352 -1.62 19.09 -9.75
N SER A 353 -1.04 17.93 -10.08
CA SER A 353 -0.92 16.81 -9.13
C SER A 353 -0.01 17.12 -7.92
N PRO A 354 1.27 17.53 -8.07
CA PRO A 354 2.08 17.94 -6.93
C PRO A 354 1.57 19.22 -6.27
N LYS A 355 1.08 20.21 -7.05
CA LYS A 355 0.48 21.45 -6.52
C LYS A 355 -0.66 21.15 -5.55
N MET A 356 -1.56 20.23 -5.93
CA MET A 356 -2.70 19.83 -5.11
C MET A 356 -2.28 19.25 -3.75
N ARG A 357 -1.21 18.45 -3.70
CA ARG A 357 -0.72 17.86 -2.45
C ARG A 357 -0.17 18.90 -1.48
N ILE A 358 0.52 19.91 -1.99
CA ILE A 358 1.02 21.03 -1.19
C ILE A 358 -0.15 21.91 -0.74
N ALA A 359 -1.06 22.24 -1.67
CA ALA A 359 -2.26 23.01 -1.38
C ALA A 359 -3.13 22.35 -0.30
N GLN A 360 -3.23 21.02 -0.28
CA GLN A 360 -3.92 20.28 0.79
C GLN A 360 -3.32 20.58 2.16
N ILE A 361 -2.00 20.53 2.32
CA ILE A 361 -1.34 20.83 3.61
C ILE A 361 -1.60 22.28 4.03
N LEU A 362 -1.52 23.21 3.08
CA LEU A 362 -1.74 24.64 3.33
C LEU A 362 -3.19 24.92 3.73
N ASN A 363 -4.17 24.37 3.02
CA ASN A 363 -5.59 24.53 3.36
C ASN A 363 -5.95 23.83 4.68
N ILE A 364 -5.42 22.64 4.99
CA ILE A 364 -5.58 22.02 6.31
C ILE A 364 -5.04 22.94 7.42
N THR A 365 -3.87 23.54 7.18
CA THR A 365 -3.26 24.45 8.16
C THR A 365 -4.08 25.72 8.33
N SER A 366 -4.56 26.33 7.24
CA SER A 366 -5.45 27.50 7.28
C SER A 366 -6.71 27.19 8.09
N GLU A 367 -7.32 26.04 7.83
CA GLU A 367 -8.51 25.58 8.54
C GLU A 367 -8.25 25.37 10.04
N TYR A 368 -7.05 24.92 10.41
CA TYR A 368 -6.64 24.77 11.82
C TYR A 368 -6.31 26.08 12.51
N LEU A 369 -5.85 27.09 11.79
CA LEU A 369 -5.69 28.44 12.32
C LEU A 369 -7.05 29.07 12.63
N GLU A 370 -8.05 28.83 11.78
CA GLU A 370 -9.43 29.30 12.00
C GLU A 370 -10.15 28.50 13.10
N LYS A 371 -9.83 27.20 13.23
CA LYS A 371 -10.50 26.26 14.16
C LYS A 371 -9.47 25.54 15.02
N PRO A 372 -8.84 26.23 15.99
CA PRO A 372 -7.68 25.72 16.72
C PRO A 372 -7.95 24.47 17.56
N TRP A 373 -9.21 24.19 17.93
CA TRP A 373 -9.57 22.98 18.66
C TRP A 373 -9.34 21.68 17.86
N PHE A 374 -9.21 21.76 16.53
CA PHE A 374 -8.87 20.60 15.69
C PHE A 374 -7.36 20.38 15.52
N ILE A 375 -6.49 21.30 15.95
CA ILE A 375 -5.04 21.21 15.72
C ILE A 375 -4.45 19.89 16.23
N PHE A 376 -4.81 19.48 17.46
CA PHE A 376 -4.16 18.33 18.10
C PHE A 376 -4.71 16.99 17.59
N THR A 377 -6.03 16.87 17.49
CA THR A 377 -6.73 15.61 17.23
C THR A 377 -7.20 15.46 15.80
N GLY A 378 -7.08 16.52 14.99
CA GLY A 378 -7.62 16.59 13.65
C GLY A 378 -9.14 16.71 13.61
N LYS A 379 -9.70 16.72 12.41
CA LYS A 379 -11.14 16.77 12.15
C LYS A 379 -11.80 15.39 12.09
N GLY A 380 -11.01 14.32 12.14
CA GLY A 380 -11.51 12.96 12.08
C GLY A 380 -11.98 12.50 10.70
N TYR A 381 -12.66 11.37 10.65
CA TYR A 381 -13.20 10.81 9.40
C TYR A 381 -14.32 11.68 8.85
N LEU A 382 -14.33 11.84 7.52
CA LEU A 382 -15.17 12.83 6.83
C LEU A 382 -14.92 14.29 7.27
N GLY A 383 -13.82 14.56 7.99
CA GLY A 383 -13.38 15.93 8.27
C GLY A 383 -13.10 16.66 6.96
N THR A 384 -13.78 17.78 6.73
CA THR A 384 -13.65 18.54 5.47
C THR A 384 -12.76 19.77 5.63
N ILE A 385 -12.09 20.16 4.56
CA ILE A 385 -11.45 21.46 4.40
C ILE A 385 -12.13 22.23 3.27
N LYS A 386 -12.09 23.56 3.35
CA LYS A 386 -12.41 24.45 2.24
C LYS A 386 -11.12 24.93 1.55
N ASP A 387 -11.25 25.40 0.32
CA ASP A 387 -10.14 26.04 -0.39
C ASP A 387 -10.03 27.53 -0.03
N ASN A 388 -9.76 27.81 1.26
CA ASN A 388 -9.69 29.19 1.76
C ASN A 388 -8.58 30.00 1.08
N LEU A 389 -7.55 29.32 0.58
CA LEU A 389 -6.41 29.93 -0.10
C LEU A 389 -6.57 30.03 -1.62
N SER A 390 -7.69 29.55 -2.19
CA SER A 390 -7.92 29.49 -3.64
C SER A 390 -6.80 28.77 -4.41
N LEU A 391 -6.24 27.70 -3.82
CA LEU A 391 -5.10 26.94 -4.37
C LEU A 391 -5.53 25.68 -5.13
N PHE A 392 -6.80 25.29 -5.06
CA PHE A 392 -7.34 24.12 -5.78
C PHE A 392 -7.77 24.45 -7.21
N THR A 393 -7.21 25.52 -7.80
CA THR A 393 -7.34 25.84 -9.22
C THR A 393 -6.98 24.62 -10.10
N GLY A 394 -7.92 24.14 -10.91
CA GLY A 394 -7.71 22.98 -11.78
C GLY A 394 -7.94 21.62 -11.09
N ALA A 395 -8.60 21.59 -9.93
CA ALA A 395 -9.16 20.36 -9.38
C ALA A 395 -10.21 19.75 -10.31
N ASP A 396 -10.10 18.46 -10.57
CA ASP A 396 -11.00 17.71 -11.47
C ASP A 396 -11.51 16.42 -10.80
N GLU A 397 -12.34 15.69 -11.55
CA GLU A 397 -12.93 14.42 -11.08
C GLU A 397 -11.90 13.28 -10.92
N PHE A 398 -10.68 13.47 -11.43
CA PHE A 398 -9.58 12.53 -11.21
C PHE A 398 -8.90 12.75 -9.86
N ALA A 399 -8.95 13.98 -9.32
CA ALA A 399 -8.42 14.31 -8.01
C ALA A 399 -9.47 14.16 -6.89
N TYR A 400 -10.73 14.50 -7.17
CA TYR A 400 -11.77 14.58 -6.16
C TYR A 400 -13.10 14.06 -6.70
N SER A 401 -13.96 13.53 -5.84
CA SER A 401 -15.30 13.14 -6.28
C SER A 401 -16.12 14.36 -6.73
N SER A 402 -17.06 14.16 -7.65
CA SER A 402 -17.97 15.21 -8.11
C SER A 402 -18.72 15.88 -6.95
N TRP A 403 -19.02 15.13 -5.87
CA TRP A 403 -19.61 15.68 -4.65
C TRP A 403 -18.69 16.72 -3.98
N GLN A 404 -17.38 16.44 -3.86
CA GLN A 404 -16.45 17.37 -3.22
C GLN A 404 -16.27 18.65 -4.05
N LEU A 405 -16.20 18.51 -5.38
CA LEU A 405 -16.08 19.64 -6.30
C LEU A 405 -17.33 20.54 -6.24
N ASN A 406 -18.52 19.95 -6.36
CA ASN A 406 -19.78 20.69 -6.37
C ASN A 406 -20.08 21.41 -5.06
N ASN A 407 -19.57 20.89 -3.94
CA ASN A 407 -19.76 21.50 -2.62
C ASN A 407 -18.58 22.34 -2.16
N SER A 408 -17.45 22.33 -2.88
CA SER A 408 -16.19 22.93 -2.44
C SER A 408 -15.77 22.47 -1.03
N LEU A 409 -16.02 21.19 -0.73
CA LEU A 409 -15.71 20.53 0.54
C LEU A 409 -14.87 19.30 0.27
N TYR A 410 -13.64 19.28 0.78
CA TYR A 410 -12.65 18.25 0.45
C TYR A 410 -12.30 17.43 1.69
N TYR A 411 -12.50 16.12 1.65
CA TYR A 411 -12.16 15.20 2.75
C TYR A 411 -11.20 14.08 2.33
N MET A 412 -11.09 13.80 1.03
CA MET A 412 -10.19 12.78 0.48
C MET A 412 -8.80 13.37 0.20
N MET A 413 -7.81 12.98 0.98
CA MET A 413 -6.42 13.42 0.82
C MET A 413 -5.59 12.40 0.04
N HIS A 414 -4.61 12.87 -0.73
CA HIS A 414 -3.89 12.02 -1.70
C HIS A 414 -2.69 11.27 -1.12
N GLU A 415 -2.11 11.76 -0.03
CA GLU A 415 -0.89 11.23 0.59
C GLU A 415 -1.09 10.95 2.07
N THR A 416 -0.41 9.92 2.61
CA THR A 416 -0.54 9.52 4.02
C THR A 416 -0.34 10.69 4.98
N LEU A 417 0.65 11.55 4.71
CA LEU A 417 0.94 12.73 5.53
C LEU A 417 -0.27 13.65 5.61
N ASN A 418 -0.88 13.97 4.48
CA ASN A 418 -2.04 14.87 4.38
C ASN A 418 -3.27 14.23 5.03
N THR A 419 -3.48 12.94 4.78
CA THR A 419 -4.56 12.17 5.39
C THR A 419 -4.46 12.20 6.91
N LEU A 420 -3.31 11.80 7.48
CA LEU A 420 -3.11 11.79 8.93
C LEU A 420 -3.15 13.20 9.52
N TYR A 421 -2.66 14.20 8.80
CA TYR A 421 -2.74 15.58 9.27
C TYR A 421 -4.20 16.02 9.40
N LEU A 422 -5.03 15.80 8.37
CA LEU A 422 -6.45 16.14 8.40
C LEU A 422 -7.24 15.35 9.44
N THR A 423 -7.10 14.02 9.45
CA THR A 423 -7.93 13.15 10.28
C THR A 423 -7.48 13.11 11.74
N ASN A 424 -6.19 13.32 12.01
CA ASN A 424 -5.58 13.10 13.32
C ASN A 424 -4.73 14.27 13.84
N GLY A 425 -4.62 15.38 13.10
CA GLY A 425 -3.92 16.58 13.53
C GLY A 425 -2.43 16.33 13.83
N ILE A 426 -1.91 17.08 14.80
CA ILE A 426 -0.52 16.93 15.26
C ILE A 426 -0.25 15.52 15.81
N ILE A 427 -1.20 14.87 16.48
CA ILE A 427 -1.00 13.50 16.99
C ILE A 427 -0.75 12.53 15.83
N GLY A 428 -1.49 12.67 14.73
CA GLY A 428 -1.26 11.93 13.49
C GLY A 428 0.12 12.19 12.89
N LEU A 429 0.56 13.45 12.85
CA LEU A 429 1.89 13.83 12.36
C LEU A 429 3.02 13.27 13.23
N VAL A 430 2.88 13.30 14.56
CA VAL A 430 3.86 12.71 15.48
C VAL A 430 3.99 11.21 15.21
N PHE A 431 2.87 10.50 15.06
CA PHE A 431 2.89 9.08 14.70
C PHE A 431 3.57 8.85 13.34
N PHE A 432 3.25 9.65 12.33
CA PHE A 432 3.88 9.58 11.02
C PHE A 432 5.40 9.77 11.11
N VAL A 433 5.88 10.80 11.80
CA VAL A 433 7.32 11.09 11.96
C VAL A 433 8.05 9.96 12.70
N LEU A 434 7.44 9.40 13.75
CA LEU A 434 7.99 8.25 14.48
C LEU A 434 8.14 7.04 13.55
N MET A 435 7.10 6.70 12.79
CA MET A 435 7.13 5.59 11.83
C MET A 435 8.12 5.85 10.69
N PHE A 436 8.12 7.06 10.12
CA PHE A 436 9.05 7.48 9.07
C PHE A 436 10.51 7.31 9.52
N LYS A 437 10.85 7.76 10.73
CA LYS A 437 12.18 7.60 11.32
C LYS A 437 12.57 6.12 11.45
N ILE A 438 11.65 5.27 11.89
CA ILE A 438 11.89 3.81 12.01
C ILE A 438 12.14 3.22 10.62
N ILE A 439 11.25 3.49 9.66
CA ILE A 439 11.30 2.96 8.30
C ILE A 439 12.61 3.37 7.62
N ILE A 440 12.91 4.66 7.51
CA ILE A 440 14.11 5.15 6.80
C ILE A 440 15.40 4.66 7.47
N SER A 441 15.44 4.56 8.80
CA SER A 441 16.65 4.10 9.49
C SER A 441 16.85 2.58 9.44
N LYS A 442 15.81 1.79 9.14
CA LYS A 442 15.85 0.31 9.27
C LYS A 442 15.38 -0.47 8.04
N PHE A 443 14.90 0.17 6.97
CA PHE A 443 14.41 -0.56 5.80
C PHE A 443 15.44 -1.51 5.19
N HIS A 444 16.74 -1.18 5.25
CA HIS A 444 17.83 -2.04 4.77
C HIS A 444 18.01 -3.37 5.54
N LYS A 445 17.33 -3.55 6.68
CA LYS A 445 17.48 -4.74 7.53
C LYS A 445 16.50 -5.87 7.19
N SER A 446 15.29 -5.53 6.77
CA SER A 446 14.26 -6.51 6.38
C SER A 446 13.60 -6.03 5.08
N PRO A 447 13.47 -6.88 4.05
CA PRO A 447 12.78 -6.51 2.82
C PRO A 447 11.30 -6.19 3.07
N TRP A 448 10.68 -6.87 4.03
CA TRP A 448 9.28 -6.64 4.37
C TRP A 448 9.07 -5.29 5.06
N MET A 449 10.05 -4.82 5.85
CA MET A 449 10.05 -3.45 6.38
C MET A 449 10.08 -2.42 5.26
N MET A 450 10.84 -2.68 4.19
CA MET A 450 10.88 -1.77 3.05
C MET A 450 9.54 -1.75 2.31
N VAL A 451 9.00 -2.90 1.93
CA VAL A 451 7.69 -2.98 1.25
C VAL A 451 6.58 -2.34 2.09
N GLY A 452 6.46 -2.75 3.36
CA GLY A 452 5.47 -2.21 4.29
C GLY A 452 5.69 -0.74 4.61
N GLY A 453 6.94 -0.29 4.60
CA GLY A 453 7.30 1.12 4.76
C GLY A 453 6.84 1.98 3.59
N PHE A 454 7.06 1.54 2.34
CA PHE A 454 6.51 2.22 1.16
C PHE A 454 4.98 2.28 1.19
N TRP A 455 4.33 1.19 1.59
CA TRP A 455 2.88 1.19 1.80
C TRP A 455 2.46 2.26 2.81
N PHE A 456 3.07 2.28 4.00
CA PHE A 456 2.70 3.25 5.02
C PHE A 456 2.93 4.69 4.54
N LEU A 457 4.04 4.97 3.88
CA LEU A 457 4.39 6.34 3.48
C LEU A 457 3.53 6.88 2.31
N LEU A 458 3.10 6.02 1.39
CA LEU A 458 2.47 6.46 0.13
C LEU A 458 1.02 5.97 -0.05
N PHE A 459 0.63 4.88 0.61
CA PHE A 459 -0.62 4.16 0.33
C PHE A 459 -1.46 3.88 1.58
N TYR A 460 -1.16 4.53 2.72
CA TYR A 460 -1.97 4.38 3.92
C TYR A 460 -3.40 4.82 3.63
N SER A 461 -4.35 3.93 3.89
CA SER A 461 -5.78 4.15 3.63
C SER A 461 -6.15 4.39 2.16
N TYR A 462 -5.32 3.97 1.20
CA TYR A 462 -5.59 4.16 -0.23
C TYR A 462 -6.53 3.10 -0.82
N SER A 463 -6.32 1.83 -0.46
CA SER A 463 -7.07 0.69 -0.99
C SER A 463 -7.02 -0.47 -0.02
N VAL A 464 -8.07 -1.28 0.02
CA VAL A 464 -8.13 -2.49 0.87
C VAL A 464 -7.17 -3.57 0.36
N THR A 465 -7.12 -3.79 -0.95
CA THR A 465 -6.25 -4.81 -1.57
C THR A 465 -4.77 -4.49 -1.39
N ILE A 466 -4.39 -3.21 -1.43
CA ILE A 466 -3.03 -2.77 -1.16
C ILE A 466 -2.73 -2.83 0.35
N SER A 467 -3.70 -2.45 1.19
CA SER A 467 -3.53 -2.41 2.65
C SER A 467 -3.25 -3.78 3.25
N ILE A 468 -3.99 -4.81 2.87
CA ILE A 468 -3.77 -6.16 3.44
C ILE A 468 -2.33 -6.64 3.23
N PHE A 469 -1.77 -6.42 2.04
CA PHE A 469 -0.39 -6.78 1.74
C PHE A 469 0.61 -5.87 2.46
N GLY A 470 0.38 -4.56 2.43
CA GLY A 470 1.23 -3.56 3.06
C GLY A 470 1.31 -3.67 4.58
N VAL A 471 0.17 -3.82 5.27
CA VAL A 471 0.06 -4.05 6.71
C VAL A 471 0.79 -5.34 7.08
N THR A 472 0.56 -6.42 6.35
CA THR A 472 1.24 -7.70 6.59
C THR A 472 2.75 -7.54 6.47
N ALA A 473 3.23 -6.96 5.37
CA ALA A 473 4.66 -6.74 5.16
C ALA A 473 5.27 -5.85 6.27
N LEU A 474 4.57 -4.80 6.69
CA LEU A 474 5.06 -3.90 7.74
C LEU A 474 5.13 -4.60 9.10
N ILE A 475 4.11 -5.35 9.50
CA ILE A 475 4.10 -6.10 10.77
C ILE A 475 5.24 -7.12 10.78
N ILE A 476 5.42 -7.88 9.70
CA ILE A 476 6.51 -8.86 9.57
C ILE A 476 7.87 -8.16 9.65
N GLY A 477 8.04 -7.05 8.92
CA GLY A 477 9.26 -6.26 8.96
C GLY A 477 9.59 -5.69 10.33
N LEU A 478 8.60 -5.20 11.08
CA LEU A 478 8.78 -4.68 12.44
C LEU A 478 9.14 -5.81 13.43
N LEU A 479 8.52 -6.97 13.29
CA LEU A 479 8.82 -8.14 14.12
C LEU A 479 10.22 -8.70 13.86
N ASP A 480 10.68 -8.73 12.61
CA ASP A 480 12.07 -9.09 12.27
C ASP A 480 13.08 -8.22 13.02
N LEU A 481 12.82 -6.90 13.09
CA LEU A 481 13.67 -5.96 13.82
C LEU A 481 13.65 -6.18 15.33
N ASP A 482 12.47 -6.48 15.89
CA ASP A 482 12.32 -6.75 17.32
C ASP A 482 13.04 -8.04 17.72
N GLN A 483 12.98 -9.09 16.89
CA GLN A 483 13.72 -10.34 17.10
C GLN A 483 15.24 -10.12 17.03
N GLU A 484 15.73 -9.34 16.06
CA GLU A 484 17.16 -8.97 15.96
C GLU A 484 17.63 -8.18 17.20
N ARG A 485 16.81 -7.27 17.72
CA ARG A 485 17.13 -6.51 18.93
C ARG A 485 17.21 -7.41 20.17
N LEU A 486 16.31 -8.38 20.28
CA LEU A 486 16.30 -9.32 21.41
C LEU A 486 17.49 -10.29 21.36
N SER A 487 17.86 -10.79 20.19
CA SER A 487 19.02 -11.67 20.05
C SER A 487 20.33 -10.96 20.36
N TYR A 488 20.48 -9.69 19.94
CA TYR A 488 21.63 -8.86 20.30
C TYR A 488 21.74 -8.66 21.82
N LYS A 489 20.63 -8.33 22.50
CA LYS A 489 20.62 -8.17 23.96
C LYS A 489 21.00 -9.45 24.72
N LYS A 490 20.61 -10.63 24.22
CA LYS A 490 20.98 -11.91 24.83
C LYS A 490 22.45 -12.27 24.65
N LYS A 491 23.08 -11.81 23.57
CA LYS A 491 24.51 -12.09 23.28
C LYS A 491 25.47 -11.21 24.10
N HIS A 492 24.98 -10.08 24.61
CA HIS A 492 25.76 -9.09 25.36
C HIS A 492 25.33 -8.96 26.83
N ARG A 493 24.56 -9.92 27.33
CA ARG A 493 24.36 -10.21 28.75
C ARG A 493 25.07 -11.52 29.02
#